data_AF-A0A6J4SNF6-F1
#
_entry.id   AF-A0A6J4SNF6-F1
#
_cell.length_a   1.000
_cell.length_b   1.000
_cell.length_c   1.000
_cell.angle_alpha   90.00
_cell.angle_beta   90.00
_cell.angle_gamma   90.00
#
_symmetry.space_group_name_H-M   'P 1'
#
loop_
_entity.id
_entity.type
_entity.pdbx_description
1 polymer ?
#
loop_
_entity_poly.entity_id
_entity_poly.type
_entity_poly.pdbx_seq_one_letter_code
_entity_poly.pdbx_strand_id
1 'polypeptide(L)'
;YMMGGVVTDLRGRSTVAGLYAVGESACTGLHGANRLASNSLSECFVYGARAAHAGLDEPVPGAATGPPPPGAALQRPPRATQEALWRDAGIVRTREGLRRLAQDPHPLARLIGACALQREESRGAHQRVDFPAADTTCDHRHSQIGPDEQPRAAHWT
;
A
#
# COMPACT_ATOMS: atom_id res chain seq x y z
N TYR A 1 -7.87 -1.40 -8.67
CA TYR A 1 -7.99 -0.58 -7.46
C TYR A 1 -7.02 -1.12 -6.43
N MET A 2 -6.16 -0.27 -5.89
CA MET A 2 -5.22 -0.60 -4.82
C MET A 2 -5.80 -0.16 -3.46
N MET A 3 -6.06 -1.11 -2.55
CA MET A 3 -6.49 -0.78 -1.18
C MET A 3 -5.32 -0.36 -0.28
N GLY A 4 -4.11 -0.81 -0.59
CA GLY A 4 -2.88 -0.32 0.05
C GLY A 4 -2.44 1.02 -0.51
N GLY A 5 -1.38 1.60 0.06
CA GLY A 5 -0.88 2.90 -0.33
C GLY A 5 -0.06 3.54 0.77
N VAL A 6 0.16 4.85 0.68
CA VAL A 6 0.79 5.64 1.73
C VAL A 6 -0.11 5.65 2.96
N VAL A 7 0.39 5.20 4.11
CA VAL A 7 -0.35 5.27 5.37
C VAL A 7 -0.65 6.73 5.69
N THR A 8 -1.92 7.04 5.93
CA THR A 8 -2.37 8.39 6.27
C THR A 8 -3.36 8.39 7.41
N ASP A 9 -3.40 9.50 8.16
CA ASP A 9 -4.47 9.77 9.10
C ASP A 9 -5.79 10.14 8.38
N LEU A 10 -6.87 10.36 9.14
CA LEU A 10 -8.17 10.73 8.58
C LEU A 10 -8.22 12.13 7.95
N ARG A 11 -7.13 12.89 8.02
CA ARG A 11 -6.92 14.18 7.37
C ARG A 11 -5.95 14.08 6.18
N GLY A 12 -5.53 12.87 5.80
CA GLY A 12 -4.63 12.64 4.66
C GLY A 12 -3.15 12.92 4.94
N ARG A 13 -2.76 13.16 6.20
CA ARG A 13 -1.36 13.38 6.58
C ARG A 13 -0.61 12.05 6.63
N SER A 14 0.54 11.99 5.98
CA SER A 14 1.47 10.86 6.15
C SER A 14 2.36 11.06 7.38
N THR A 15 3.21 10.07 7.68
CA THR A 15 4.25 10.19 8.70
C THR A 15 5.42 11.09 8.26
N VAL A 16 5.47 11.49 6.99
CA VAL A 16 6.45 12.45 6.47
C VAL A 16 5.84 13.85 6.55
N ALA A 17 6.48 14.74 7.30
CA ALA A 17 6.00 16.10 7.50
C ALA A 17 5.83 16.84 6.17
N GLY A 18 4.69 17.51 5.99
CA GLY A 18 4.33 18.22 4.76
C GLY A 18 3.95 17.32 3.58
N LEU A 19 3.96 16.00 3.73
CA LEU A 19 3.51 15.06 2.70
C LEU A 19 2.12 14.54 3.01
N TYR A 20 1.21 14.76 2.06
CA TYR A 20 -0.17 14.30 2.10
C TYR A 20 -0.42 13.28 0.99
N ALA A 21 -1.31 12.32 1.25
CA ALA A 21 -1.80 11.39 0.25
C ALA A 21 -3.31 11.20 0.41
N VAL A 22 -4.03 11.09 -0.71
CA VAL A 22 -5.49 10.95 -0.75
C VAL A 22 -5.92 10.04 -1.91
N GLY A 23 -7.09 9.42 -1.79
CA GLY A 23 -7.63 8.53 -2.82
C GLY A 23 -6.84 7.23 -2.92
N GLU A 24 -6.72 6.66 -4.13
CA GLU A 24 -6.08 5.36 -4.37
C GLU A 24 -4.58 5.30 -4.03
N SER A 25 -3.92 6.45 -3.85
CA SER A 25 -2.53 6.49 -3.39
C SER A 25 -2.38 6.37 -1.87
N ALA A 26 -3.49 6.51 -1.13
CA ALA A 26 -3.50 6.51 0.33
C ALA A 26 -4.06 5.19 0.91
N CYS A 27 -3.60 4.84 2.10
CA CYS A 27 -4.16 3.81 2.94
C CYS A 27 -4.61 4.45 4.26
N THR A 28 -5.90 4.77 4.33
CA THR A 28 -6.57 5.29 5.54
C THR A 28 -7.18 4.19 6.40
N GLY A 29 -7.15 2.94 5.92
CA GLY A 29 -7.86 1.80 6.52
C GLY A 29 -9.32 1.66 6.08
N LEU A 30 -9.91 2.67 5.42
CA LEU A 30 -11.34 2.69 5.04
C LEU A 30 -11.80 1.44 4.26
N HIS A 31 -10.99 0.96 3.32
CA HIS A 31 -11.37 -0.16 2.44
C HIS A 31 -10.97 -1.53 2.98
N GLY A 32 -10.17 -1.57 4.05
CA GLY A 32 -9.59 -2.80 4.60
C GLY A 32 -9.01 -3.71 3.51
N ALA A 33 -9.40 -4.99 3.54
CA ALA A 33 -8.96 -5.99 2.57
C ALA A 33 -9.82 -6.08 1.30
N ASN A 34 -10.95 -5.37 1.21
CA ASN A 34 -11.83 -5.40 0.05
C ASN A 34 -12.64 -4.11 -0.08
N ARG A 35 -12.39 -3.36 -1.14
CA ARG A 35 -13.16 -2.14 -1.44
C ARG A 35 -14.59 -2.48 -1.89
N LEU A 36 -15.58 -1.81 -1.32
CA LEU A 36 -16.95 -1.80 -1.85
C LEU A 36 -17.06 -0.88 -3.07
N ALA A 37 -17.88 -1.27 -4.05
CA ALA A 37 -18.09 -0.50 -5.26
C ALA A 37 -18.58 0.93 -4.96
N SER A 38 -18.26 1.88 -5.85
CA SER A 38 -18.66 3.29 -5.78
C SER A 38 -18.08 4.14 -4.64
N ASN A 39 -17.33 3.57 -3.69
CA ASN A 39 -16.76 4.34 -2.57
C ASN A 39 -15.50 5.16 -2.92
N SER A 40 -14.84 4.91 -4.06
CA SER A 40 -13.56 5.56 -4.40
C SER A 40 -13.70 7.03 -4.72
N LEU A 41 -14.78 7.42 -5.40
CA LEU A 41 -14.98 8.83 -5.76
C LEU A 41 -15.33 9.66 -4.52
N SER A 42 -16.21 9.13 -3.67
CA SER A 42 -16.56 9.75 -2.38
C SER A 42 -15.36 9.86 -1.46
N GLU A 43 -14.51 8.84 -1.41
CA GLU A 43 -13.23 8.90 -0.70
C GLU A 43 -12.37 10.06 -1.19
N CYS A 44 -12.16 10.19 -2.51
CA CYS A 44 -11.36 11.28 -3.08
C CYS A 44 -11.90 12.66 -2.66
N PHE A 45 -13.22 12.88 -2.74
CA PHE A 45 -13.81 14.17 -2.35
C PHE A 45 -13.67 14.45 -0.85
N VAL A 46 -13.97 13.47 0.01
CA VAL A 46 -13.94 13.66 1.47
C VAL A 46 -12.51 13.87 1.97
N TYR A 47 -11.60 12.95 1.64
CA TYR A 47 -10.22 13.04 2.13
C TYR A 47 -9.43 14.13 1.41
N GLY A 48 -9.71 14.38 0.12
CA GLY A 48 -9.12 15.51 -0.61
C GLY A 48 -9.45 16.85 0.05
N ALA A 49 -10.73 17.09 0.38
CA ALA A 49 -11.12 18.30 1.09
C ALA A 49 -10.48 18.40 2.47
N ARG A 50 -10.41 17.30 3.24
CA ARG A 50 -9.76 17.30 4.56
C ARG A 50 -8.26 17.58 4.49
N ALA A 51 -7.56 16.97 3.54
CA ALA A 51 -6.13 17.20 3.32
C ALA A 51 -5.85 18.64 2.92
N ALA A 52 -6.67 19.21 2.04
CA ALA A 52 -6.56 20.62 1.66
C ALA A 52 -6.71 21.53 2.88
N HIS A 53 -7.75 21.33 3.72
CA HIS A 53 -7.93 22.13 4.94
C HIS A 53 -6.79 21.92 5.94
N ALA A 54 -6.32 20.68 6.12
CA ALA A 54 -5.23 20.36 7.02
C ALA A 54 -3.90 21.01 6.62
N GLY A 55 -3.64 21.13 5.32
CA GLY A 55 -2.45 21.77 4.78
C GLY A 55 -2.47 23.30 4.84
N LEU A 56 -3.64 23.94 4.90
CA LEU A 56 -3.76 25.40 5.03
C LEU A 56 -3.21 25.91 6.37
N ASP A 57 -3.27 25.08 7.42
CA ASP A 57 -2.77 25.42 8.75
C ASP A 57 -1.28 25.09 8.94
N GLU A 58 -0.63 24.46 7.94
CA GLU A 58 0.75 24.03 8.06
C GLU A 58 1.75 25.05 7.48
N PRO A 59 2.94 25.17 8.08
CA PRO A 59 3.99 25.99 7.52
C PRO A 59 4.37 25.45 6.14
N VAL A 60 4.56 26.36 5.18
CA VAL A 60 5.02 25.99 3.85
C VAL A 60 6.36 25.26 3.98
N PRO A 61 6.48 24.02 3.47
CA PRO A 61 7.75 23.30 3.51
C PRO A 61 8.85 24.14 2.84
N GLY A 62 10.02 24.20 3.47
CA GLY A 62 11.18 24.80 2.82
C GLY A 62 11.46 24.11 1.49
N ALA A 63 11.84 24.87 0.47
CA ALA A 63 12.23 24.29 -0.81
C ALA A 63 13.38 23.29 -0.59
N ALA A 64 13.26 22.09 -1.15
CA ALA A 64 14.34 21.13 -1.13
C ALA A 64 15.57 21.74 -1.83
N THR A 65 16.67 21.88 -1.11
CA THR A 65 17.93 22.39 -1.64
C THR A 65 18.81 21.20 -2.04
N GLY A 66 18.99 21.02 -3.35
CA GLY A 66 19.87 19.99 -3.90
C GLY A 66 19.20 19.11 -4.96
N PRO A 67 20.00 18.36 -5.74
CA PRO A 67 19.46 17.41 -6.71
C PRO A 67 18.70 16.29 -5.97
N PRO A 68 17.64 15.74 -6.58
CA PRO A 68 16.97 14.56 -6.02
C PRO A 68 17.99 13.42 -5.89
N PRO A 69 17.85 12.55 -4.87
CA PRO A 69 18.75 11.42 -4.70
C PRO A 69 18.76 10.53 -5.96
N PRO A 70 19.92 9.94 -6.32
CA PRO A 70 20.00 9.01 -7.43
C PRO A 70 18.97 7.89 -7.28
N GLY A 71 18.19 7.62 -8.32
CA GLY A 71 17.12 6.61 -8.28
C GLY A 71 15.78 7.09 -7.71
N ALA A 72 15.60 8.38 -7.42
CA ALA A 72 14.32 8.94 -6.97
C ALA A 72 13.17 8.75 -7.99
N ALA A 73 13.50 8.61 -9.28
CA ALA A 73 12.50 8.33 -10.30
C ALA A 73 12.15 6.84 -10.29
N LEU A 74 10.95 6.51 -9.81
CA LEU A 74 10.37 5.19 -10.01
C LEU A 74 10.22 4.94 -11.50
N GLN A 75 10.88 3.89 -11.98
CA GLN A 75 10.75 3.46 -13.37
C GLN A 75 9.40 2.76 -13.56
N ARG A 76 8.84 2.86 -14.77
CA ARG A 76 7.66 2.07 -15.12
C ARG A 76 8.01 0.57 -15.02
N PRO A 77 7.16 -0.26 -14.42
CA PRO A 77 7.42 -1.69 -14.36
C PRO A 77 7.49 -2.29 -15.77
N PRO A 78 8.54 -3.04 -16.11
CA PRO A 78 8.64 -3.70 -17.41
C PRO A 78 7.53 -4.74 -17.56
N ARG A 79 7.26 -5.18 -18.80
CA ARG A 79 6.22 -6.18 -19.09
C ARG A 79 6.42 -7.47 -18.29
N ALA A 80 7.68 -7.90 -18.13
CA ALA A 80 8.02 -9.08 -17.33
C ALA A 80 7.56 -8.97 -15.86
N THR A 81 7.75 -7.80 -15.22
CA THR A 81 7.25 -7.54 -13.86
C THR A 81 5.73 -7.53 -13.82
N GLN A 82 5.05 -6.96 -14.83
CA GLN A 82 3.58 -6.96 -14.90
C GLN A 82 3.04 -8.40 -15.04
N GLU A 83 3.66 -9.21 -15.88
CA GLU A 83 3.33 -10.63 -16.05
C GLU A 83 3.62 -11.43 -14.77
N ALA A 84 4.72 -11.13 -14.06
CA ALA A 84 5.04 -11.73 -12.77
C ALA A 84 4.00 -11.38 -11.71
N LEU A 85 3.62 -10.11 -11.59
CA LEU A 85 2.58 -9.67 -10.68
C LEU A 85 1.25 -10.39 -10.93
N TRP A 86 0.83 -10.49 -12.19
CA TRP A 86 -0.41 -11.18 -12.57
C TRP A 86 -0.37 -12.67 -12.24
N ARG A 87 0.76 -13.33 -12.53
CA ARG A 87 0.94 -14.77 -12.32
C ARG A 87 1.05 -15.14 -10.85
N ASP A 88 1.83 -14.36 -10.09
CA ASP A 88 2.31 -14.75 -8.76
C ASP A 88 1.55 -14.04 -7.61
N ALA A 89 0.93 -12.88 -7.87
CA ALA A 89 0.09 -12.15 -6.91
C ALA A 89 -1.28 -11.74 -7.50
N GLY A 90 -1.80 -12.52 -8.46
CA GLY A 90 -3.15 -12.39 -8.99
C GLY A 90 -4.26 -12.73 -7.99
N ILE A 91 -5.39 -13.25 -8.49
CA ILE A 91 -6.57 -13.60 -7.67
C ILE A 91 -6.20 -14.67 -6.65
N VAL A 92 -5.59 -15.76 -7.10
CA VAL A 92 -5.21 -16.91 -6.26
C VAL A 92 -3.71 -16.93 -6.11
N ARG A 93 -3.23 -17.04 -4.87
CA ARG A 93 -1.79 -16.90 -4.54
C ARG A 93 -1.27 -18.16 -3.87
N THR A 94 -0.03 -18.51 -4.19
CA THR A 94 0.70 -19.61 -3.57
C THR A 94 1.94 -19.07 -2.87
N ARG A 95 2.41 -19.76 -1.82
CA ARG A 95 3.64 -19.40 -1.11
C ARG A 95 4.83 -19.29 -2.06
N GLU A 96 4.96 -20.22 -3.00
CA GLU A 96 6.05 -20.28 -3.98
C GLU A 96 6.00 -19.11 -4.95
N GLY A 97 4.80 -18.75 -5.44
CA GLY A 97 4.61 -17.58 -6.30
C GLY A 97 4.99 -16.29 -5.59
N LEU A 98 4.48 -16.11 -4.38
CA LEU A 98 4.78 -14.93 -3.57
C LEU A 98 6.27 -14.82 -3.23
N ARG A 99 6.96 -15.94 -2.95
CA ARG A 99 8.42 -15.97 -2.77
C ARG A 99 9.18 -15.52 -4.00
N ARG A 100 8.77 -15.94 -5.20
CA ARG A 100 9.37 -15.47 -6.47
C ARG A 100 9.14 -13.97 -6.66
N LEU A 101 7.90 -13.51 -6.45
CA LEU A 101 7.57 -12.09 -6.64
C LEU A 101 8.28 -11.19 -5.63
N ALA A 102 8.50 -11.65 -4.40
CA ALA A 102 9.29 -10.95 -3.38
C ALA A 102 10.78 -10.80 -3.75
N GLN A 103 11.21 -11.33 -4.88
CA GLN A 103 12.56 -11.16 -5.44
C GLN A 103 12.54 -10.37 -6.76
N ASP A 104 11.39 -9.83 -7.18
CA ASP A 104 11.29 -9.03 -8.41
C ASP A 104 12.22 -7.79 -8.32
N PRO A 105 12.93 -7.43 -9.40
CA PRO A 105 13.79 -6.26 -9.40
C PRO A 105 13.02 -4.94 -9.21
N HIS A 106 11.74 -4.90 -9.60
CA HIS A 106 10.92 -3.71 -9.45
C HIS A 106 10.41 -3.56 -8.01
N PRO A 107 10.70 -2.43 -7.33
CA PRO A 107 10.46 -2.28 -5.89
C PRO A 107 8.99 -2.47 -5.52
N LEU A 108 8.05 -1.92 -6.30
CA LEU A 108 6.62 -2.08 -6.01
C LEU A 108 6.17 -3.55 -6.07
N ALA A 109 6.63 -4.32 -7.06
CA ALA A 109 6.24 -5.72 -7.21
C ALA A 109 6.85 -6.57 -6.09
N ARG A 110 8.12 -6.34 -5.77
CA ARG A 110 8.82 -6.92 -4.63
C ARG A 110 8.06 -6.71 -3.32
N LEU A 111 7.68 -5.47 -3.03
CA LEU A 111 6.97 -5.12 -1.80
C LEU A 111 5.57 -5.75 -1.73
N ILE A 112 4.83 -5.80 -2.85
CA ILE A 112 3.55 -6.52 -2.92
C ILE A 112 3.76 -8.01 -2.60
N GLY A 113 4.77 -8.65 -3.21
CA GLY A 113 5.11 -10.04 -2.96
C GLY A 113 5.48 -10.30 -1.50
N ALA A 114 6.34 -9.46 -0.91
CA ALA A 114 6.79 -9.58 0.47
C ALA A 114 5.64 -9.41 1.49
N CYS A 115 4.80 -8.38 1.33
CA CYS A 115 3.62 -8.17 2.17
C CYS A 115 2.62 -9.33 2.06
N ALA A 116 2.33 -9.78 0.84
CA ALA A 116 1.42 -10.90 0.62
C ALA A 116 1.98 -12.22 1.17
N LEU A 117 3.30 -12.43 1.11
CA LEU A 117 3.95 -13.62 1.65
C LEU A 117 3.88 -13.65 3.19
N GLN A 118 4.05 -12.50 3.85
CA GLN A 118 3.99 -12.38 5.31
C GLN A 118 2.57 -12.61 5.86
N ARG A 119 1.53 -12.27 5.10
CA ARG A 119 0.14 -12.50 5.52
C ARG A 119 -0.25 -13.95 5.25
N GLU A 120 -0.38 -14.73 6.33
CA GLU A 120 -0.71 -16.16 6.29
C GLU A 120 -2.18 -16.40 6.62
N GLU A 121 -3.08 -15.82 5.83
CA GLU A 121 -4.53 -16.04 5.87
C GLU A 121 -5.15 -15.72 4.49
N SER A 122 -6.47 -15.89 4.36
CA SER A 122 -7.25 -15.35 3.24
C SER A 122 -8.35 -14.42 3.73
N ARG A 123 -8.36 -13.18 3.23
CA ARG A 123 -9.31 -12.13 3.62
C ARG A 123 -9.55 -11.16 2.48
N GLY A 124 -10.82 -10.92 2.14
CA GLY A 124 -11.18 -9.97 1.08
C GLY A 124 -10.51 -10.31 -0.26
N ALA A 125 -9.79 -9.37 -0.86
CA ALA A 125 -9.06 -9.57 -2.11
C ALA A 125 -7.70 -10.29 -1.95
N HIS A 126 -7.29 -10.61 -0.72
CA HIS A 126 -6.11 -11.43 -0.46
C HIS A 126 -6.51 -12.89 -0.29
N GLN A 127 -6.23 -13.73 -1.29
CA GLN A 127 -6.60 -15.15 -1.29
C GLN A 127 -5.36 -16.02 -1.48
N ARG A 128 -5.06 -16.85 -0.47
CA ARG A 128 -3.93 -17.78 -0.44
C ARG A 128 -4.41 -19.22 -0.38
N VAL A 129 -3.88 -20.07 -1.26
CA VAL A 129 -4.27 -21.50 -1.30
C VAL A 129 -3.78 -22.28 -0.09
N ASP A 130 -2.63 -21.89 0.47
CA ASP A 130 -2.01 -22.54 1.62
C ASP A 130 -2.55 -22.05 2.97
N PHE A 131 -3.31 -20.94 2.95
CA PHE A 131 -4.04 -20.40 4.10
C PHE A 131 -5.44 -19.94 3.65
N PRO A 132 -6.36 -20.86 3.36
CA PRO A 132 -7.61 -20.55 2.67
C PRO A 132 -8.67 -19.84 3.53
N ALA A 133 -8.50 -19.84 4.86
CA ALA A 133 -9.42 -19.22 5.79
C ALA A 133 -8.89 -17.88 6.32
N ALA A 134 -9.79 -17.02 6.77
CA ALA A 134 -9.43 -15.88 7.58
C ALA A 134 -8.95 -16.35 8.96
N ASP A 135 -7.95 -15.66 9.51
CA ASP A 135 -7.42 -15.90 10.84
C ASP A 135 -7.75 -14.69 11.73
N THR A 136 -8.45 -14.92 12.84
CA THR A 136 -8.78 -13.87 13.82
C THR A 136 -7.54 -13.21 14.42
N THR A 137 -6.38 -13.89 14.48
CA THR A 137 -5.14 -13.25 14.92
C THR A 137 -4.69 -12.16 13.94
N CYS A 138 -5.15 -12.21 12.68
CA CYS A 138 -4.94 -11.22 11.63
C CYS A 138 -5.94 -10.06 11.64
N ASP A 139 -6.94 -10.08 12.51
CA ASP A 139 -7.88 -8.95 12.63
C ASP A 139 -7.12 -7.68 13.00
N HIS A 140 -7.54 -6.54 12.43
CA HIS A 140 -6.93 -5.23 12.64
C HIS A 140 -5.43 -5.10 12.24
N ARG A 141 -4.81 -6.18 11.72
CA ARG A 141 -3.42 -6.17 11.25
C ARG A 141 -3.29 -5.64 9.83
N HIS A 142 -2.42 -4.67 9.66
CA HIS A 142 -2.01 -4.06 8.39
C HIS A 142 -0.54 -4.39 8.12
N SER A 143 -0.18 -4.64 6.86
CA SER A 143 1.22 -4.75 6.44
C SER A 143 1.77 -3.35 6.19
N GLN A 144 2.73 -2.91 7.01
CA GLN A 144 3.37 -1.60 6.90
C GLN A 144 4.83 -1.77 6.50
N ILE A 145 5.30 -0.91 5.59
CA ILE A 145 6.68 -0.91 5.12
C ILE A 145 7.32 0.40 5.57
N GLY A 146 8.50 0.30 6.20
CA GLY A 146 9.33 1.44 6.59
C GLY A 146 10.45 1.71 5.60
N PRO A 147 11.40 2.61 5.95
CA PRO A 147 12.57 2.92 5.12
C PRO A 147 13.51 1.74 4.87
N ASP A 148 13.41 0.67 5.67
CA ASP A 148 14.18 -0.57 5.53
C ASP A 148 13.59 -1.54 4.47
N GLU A 149 12.49 -1.15 3.83
CA GLU A 149 11.74 -1.94 2.85
C GLU A 149 11.25 -3.30 3.38
N GLN A 150 11.23 -3.50 4.70
CA GLN A 150 10.76 -4.74 5.31
C GLN A 150 9.29 -4.62 5.75
N PRO A 151 8.42 -5.57 5.35
CA PRO A 151 7.04 -5.56 5.80
C PRO A 151 6.96 -5.94 7.28
N ARG A 152 6.18 -5.17 8.03
CA ARG A 152 5.92 -5.36 9.46
C ARG A 152 4.42 -5.39 9.69
N ALA A 153 3.97 -6.25 10.59
CA ALA A 153 2.58 -6.24 11.03
C ALA A 153 2.35 -5.06 11.98
N ALA A 154 1.48 -4.14 11.60
CA ALA A 154 1.01 -3.04 12.43
C ALA A 154 -0.45 -3.29 12.83
N HIS A 155 -0.80 -3.03 14.08
CA HIS A 155 -2.18 -3.14 14.57
C HIS A 155 -2.81 -1.76 14.59
N TRP A 156 -3.93 -1.58 13.90
CA TRP A 156 -4.66 -0.29 13.86
C TRP A 156 -6.01 -0.44 14.55
N THR A 157 -6.38 0.56 15.35
CA THR A 157 -7.66 0.61 16.08
C THR A 157 -8.64 1.54 15.39
#